data_AF-A0AA35UGS1-F1
#
_entry.id   AF-A0AA35UGS1-F1
#
_cell.length_a   1.000
_cell.length_b   1.000
_cell.length_c   1.000
_cell.angle_alpha   90.00
_cell.angle_beta   90.00
_cell.angle_gamma   90.00
#
_symmetry.space_group_name_H-M   'P 1'
#
loop_
_entity.id
_entity.type
_entity.pdbx_description
1 polymer ?
#
loop_
_entity_poly.entity_id
_entity_poly.type
_entity_poly.pdbx_seq_one_letter_code
_entity_poly.pdbx_strand_id
1 'polypeptide(L)'
;MMARLILVLLWAVVLAPMVGAGDLPDAVKDPKWWEKREQRTDIRYPHNAHMEVMDEEGDSCMLCHSFAPNAMTDESKLKPLTTIANEPLKAVCHDCHVTEQRGPWRCNLCHDDKTKIWPEDHRFGYVDHHGEAARRDEAACKECHLDLAFCTNCHFRRDTMGTGYHPLGYRTLHGLGVRVDTLDCGRCHNQIYCETCHARTRFQ
;
A
#
# COMPACT_ATOMS: atom_id res chain seq x y z
N MET A 1 -80.49 -56.94 12.64
CA MET A 1 -79.84 -57.14 11.32
C MET A 1 -79.17 -55.84 10.91
N MET A 2 -78.03 -55.93 10.22
CA MET A 2 -77.11 -54.87 9.74
C MET A 2 -75.84 -54.73 10.60
N ALA A 3 -74.86 -55.58 10.31
CA ALA A 3 -73.48 -55.48 10.77
C ALA A 3 -72.75 -54.37 10.00
N ARG A 4 -71.99 -53.51 10.69
CA ARG A 4 -71.07 -52.55 10.08
C ARG A 4 -69.69 -53.19 9.98
N LEU A 5 -69.25 -53.48 8.75
CA LEU A 5 -67.87 -53.87 8.44
C LEU A 5 -66.93 -52.68 8.63
N ILE A 6 -65.89 -52.86 9.43
CA ILE A 6 -64.73 -51.96 9.53
C ILE A 6 -63.71 -52.44 8.50
N LEU A 7 -63.46 -51.66 7.45
CA LEU A 7 -62.38 -51.90 6.50
C LEU A 7 -61.04 -51.50 7.17
N VAL A 8 -60.19 -52.48 7.47
CA VAL A 8 -58.81 -52.26 7.88
C VAL A 8 -57.96 -52.17 6.61
N LEU A 9 -57.48 -50.97 6.28
CA LEU A 9 -56.49 -50.74 5.23
C LEU A 9 -55.12 -51.20 5.75
N LEU A 10 -54.66 -52.37 5.31
CA LEU A 10 -53.31 -52.85 5.50
C LEU A 10 -52.34 -52.01 4.64
N TRP A 11 -51.58 -51.14 5.28
CA TRP A 11 -50.42 -50.48 4.67
C TRP A 11 -49.29 -51.51 4.49
N ALA A 12 -48.98 -51.85 3.25
CA ALA A 12 -47.78 -52.61 2.92
C ALA A 12 -46.54 -51.71 3.12
N VAL A 13 -45.78 -51.98 4.19
CA VAL A 13 -44.47 -51.37 4.41
C VAL A 13 -43.50 -51.97 3.40
N VAL A 14 -43.17 -51.19 2.36
CA VAL A 14 -42.08 -51.52 1.45
C VAL A 14 -40.78 -51.18 2.17
N LEU A 15 -40.09 -52.20 2.67
CA LEU A 15 -38.71 -52.10 3.17
C LEU A 15 -37.78 -51.82 1.99
N ALA A 16 -37.48 -50.55 1.74
CA ALA A 16 -36.35 -50.16 0.90
C ALA A 16 -35.04 -50.49 1.65
N PRO A 17 -34.03 -51.07 0.97
CA PRO A 17 -32.74 -51.31 1.60
C PRO A 17 -32.10 -49.97 1.92
N MET A 18 -31.75 -49.75 3.19
CA MET A 18 -30.92 -48.61 3.58
C MET A 18 -29.53 -48.83 3.01
N VAL A 19 -29.27 -48.19 1.87
CA VAL A 19 -27.91 -47.99 1.36
C VAL A 19 -27.19 -47.15 2.39
N GLY A 20 -26.15 -47.74 3.00
CA GLY A 20 -25.32 -47.07 3.98
C GLY A 20 -24.80 -45.76 3.42
N ALA A 21 -24.78 -44.73 4.27
CA ALA A 21 -24.12 -43.47 4.01
C ALA A 21 -22.62 -43.72 3.86
N GLY A 22 -22.20 -44.10 2.65
CA GLY A 22 -20.82 -43.97 2.23
C GLY A 22 -20.52 -42.48 2.17
N ASP A 23 -19.41 -42.09 2.79
CA ASP A 23 -18.92 -40.73 2.83
C ASP A 23 -19.02 -40.09 1.44
N LEU A 24 -19.92 -39.11 1.31
CA LEU A 24 -19.95 -38.23 0.16
C LEU A 24 -18.57 -37.59 0.08
N PRO A 25 -17.89 -37.60 -1.08
CA PRO A 25 -16.63 -36.87 -1.23
C PRO A 25 -16.90 -35.44 -0.83
N ASP A 26 -16.10 -34.92 0.12
CA ASP A 26 -16.19 -33.54 0.59
C ASP A 26 -16.35 -32.64 -0.62
N ALA A 27 -17.53 -32.02 -0.74
CA ALA A 27 -17.77 -31.04 -1.77
C ALA A 27 -16.67 -29.99 -1.61
N VAL A 28 -15.80 -29.85 -2.61
CA VAL A 28 -14.80 -28.78 -2.67
C VAL A 28 -15.60 -27.50 -2.55
N LYS A 29 -15.61 -26.91 -1.35
CA LYS A 29 -16.39 -25.72 -1.08
C LYS A 29 -15.76 -24.63 -1.91
N ASP A 30 -16.53 -24.09 -2.86
CA ASP A 30 -16.12 -22.88 -3.57
C ASP A 30 -15.68 -21.84 -2.54
N PRO A 31 -14.50 -21.22 -2.72
CA PRO A 31 -14.02 -20.25 -1.76
C PRO A 31 -15.07 -19.15 -1.60
N LYS A 32 -15.29 -18.76 -0.35
CA LYS A 32 -16.28 -17.77 0.01
C LYS A 32 -15.93 -16.45 -0.69
N TRP A 33 -16.95 -15.62 -0.93
CA TRP A 33 -16.75 -14.41 -1.73
C TRP A 33 -15.67 -13.48 -1.17
N TRP A 34 -15.42 -13.50 0.15
CA TRP A 34 -14.35 -12.72 0.78
C TRP A 34 -12.95 -13.33 0.57
N GLU A 35 -12.82 -14.67 0.53
CA GLU A 35 -11.56 -15.36 0.19
C GLU A 35 -11.16 -15.11 -1.27
N LYS A 36 -12.15 -14.85 -2.14
CA LYS A 36 -11.93 -14.45 -3.55
C LYS A 36 -11.54 -12.97 -3.69
N ARG A 37 -11.84 -12.11 -2.71
CA ARG A 37 -11.52 -10.67 -2.74
C ARG A 37 -10.05 -10.36 -2.43
N GLU A 38 -9.37 -11.25 -1.72
CA GLU A 38 -7.94 -11.09 -1.39
C GLU A 38 -7.01 -11.36 -2.58
N GLN A 39 -7.54 -11.79 -3.74
CA GLN A 39 -6.75 -12.20 -4.90
C GLN A 39 -6.43 -11.05 -5.87
N ARG A 40 -6.13 -9.86 -5.33
CA ARG A 40 -5.58 -8.78 -6.14
C ARG A 40 -4.12 -9.06 -6.46
N THR A 41 -3.74 -8.90 -7.72
CA THR A 41 -2.37 -9.15 -8.21
C THR A 41 -1.54 -7.88 -8.31
N ASP A 42 -2.14 -6.74 -8.02
CA ASP A 42 -1.53 -5.42 -8.11
C ASP A 42 -1.16 -4.83 -6.75
N ILE A 43 -1.89 -5.21 -5.69
CA ILE A 43 -1.63 -4.75 -4.32
C ILE A 43 -1.87 -5.87 -3.29
N ARG A 44 -0.93 -6.04 -2.35
CA ARG A 44 -1.06 -6.85 -1.15
C ARG A 44 -1.84 -6.11 -0.07
N TYR A 45 -2.95 -6.69 0.40
CA TYR A 45 -3.80 -6.13 1.44
C TYR A 45 -4.28 -7.21 2.44
N PRO A 46 -3.67 -7.31 3.64
CA PRO A 46 -4.14 -8.21 4.69
C PRO A 46 -5.27 -7.56 5.52
N HIS A 47 -6.53 -7.93 5.25
CA HIS A 47 -7.70 -7.31 5.89
C HIS A 47 -7.70 -7.47 7.43
N ASN A 48 -7.30 -8.63 7.95
CA ASN A 48 -7.28 -8.88 9.40
C ASN A 48 -6.32 -7.96 10.16
N ALA A 49 -5.14 -7.70 9.58
CA ALA A 49 -4.16 -6.80 10.20
C ALA A 49 -4.67 -5.34 10.22
N HIS A 50 -5.40 -4.91 9.19
CA HIS A 50 -6.00 -3.59 9.18
C HIS A 50 -7.15 -3.48 10.19
N MET A 51 -7.96 -4.52 10.34
CA MET A 51 -9.04 -4.55 11.34
C MET A 51 -8.53 -4.41 12.77
N GLU A 52 -7.40 -5.03 13.10
CA GLU A 52 -6.77 -4.90 14.42
C GLU A 52 -6.38 -3.46 14.72
N VAL A 53 -5.69 -2.80 13.78
CA VAL A 53 -5.30 -1.38 13.92
C VAL A 53 -6.54 -0.48 13.98
N MET A 54 -7.55 -0.73 13.15
CA MET A 54 -8.78 0.07 13.15
C MET A 54 -9.55 -0.04 14.48
N ASP A 55 -9.59 -1.23 15.10
CA ASP A 55 -10.22 -1.42 16.42
C ASP A 55 -9.45 -0.67 17.52
N GLU A 56 -8.11 -0.72 17.47
CA GLU A 56 -7.25 0.01 18.41
C GLU A 56 -7.42 1.54 18.31
N GLU A 57 -7.58 2.07 17.09
CA GLU A 57 -7.73 3.51 16.83
C GLU A 57 -9.19 3.99 16.97
N GLY A 58 -10.16 3.07 17.12
CA GLY A 58 -11.58 3.40 17.20
C GLY A 58 -12.19 3.79 15.84
N ASP A 59 -11.55 3.37 14.76
CA ASP A 59 -11.88 3.71 13.39
C ASP A 59 -13.08 2.91 12.86
N SER A 60 -13.98 3.58 12.15
CA SER A 60 -15.18 2.94 11.60
C SER A 60 -14.86 2.10 10.36
N CYS A 61 -15.54 0.97 10.19
CA CYS A 61 -15.54 0.21 8.93
C CYS A 61 -15.86 1.09 7.71
N MET A 62 -16.62 2.17 7.91
CA MET A 62 -17.02 3.10 6.86
C MET A 62 -15.88 3.95 6.29
N LEU A 63 -14.72 4.00 6.95
CA LEU A 63 -13.52 4.65 6.40
C LEU A 63 -13.04 3.98 5.11
N CYS A 64 -13.19 2.66 5.03
CA CYS A 64 -12.82 1.88 3.84
C CYS A 64 -14.04 1.43 3.02
N HIS A 65 -15.18 1.22 3.68
CA HIS A 65 -16.43 0.76 3.07
C HIS A 65 -17.47 1.87 3.01
N SER A 66 -17.11 2.99 2.38
CA SER A 66 -18.02 4.11 2.21
C SER A 66 -19.10 3.79 1.16
N PHE A 67 -20.30 3.42 1.62
CA PHE A 67 -21.43 3.19 0.72
C PHE A 67 -22.31 4.42 0.60
N ALA A 68 -22.55 4.86 -0.64
CA ALA A 68 -23.60 5.82 -0.95
C ALA A 68 -24.88 5.07 -1.35
N PRO A 69 -26.03 5.36 -0.71
CA PRO A 69 -27.31 4.85 -1.18
C PRO A 69 -27.55 5.33 -2.62
N ASN A 70 -28.03 4.43 -3.47
CA ASN A 70 -28.33 4.72 -4.86
C ASN A 70 -29.68 4.11 -5.27
N ALA A 71 -30.33 4.70 -6.26
CA ALA A 71 -31.62 4.24 -6.79
C ALA A 71 -31.47 3.32 -8.02
N MET A 72 -30.24 2.89 -8.35
CA MET A 72 -29.97 2.07 -9.54
C MET A 72 -30.31 0.61 -9.24
N THR A 73 -31.28 0.08 -9.97
CA THR A 73 -31.72 -1.32 -9.88
C THR A 73 -31.10 -2.22 -10.96
N ASP A 74 -30.50 -1.62 -11.99
CA ASP A 74 -29.83 -2.33 -13.08
C ASP A 74 -28.41 -2.75 -12.64
N GLU A 75 -28.25 -4.04 -12.32
CA GLU A 75 -26.99 -4.61 -11.82
C GLU A 75 -25.82 -4.39 -12.78
N SER A 76 -26.08 -4.41 -14.10
CA SER A 76 -25.04 -4.22 -15.13
C SER A 76 -24.40 -2.83 -15.09
N LYS A 77 -25.17 -1.82 -14.65
CA LYS A 77 -24.72 -0.44 -14.47
C LYS A 77 -24.21 -0.18 -13.05
N LEU A 78 -24.80 -0.84 -12.06
CA LEU A 78 -24.42 -0.69 -10.66
C LEU A 78 -23.03 -1.28 -10.37
N LYS A 79 -22.70 -2.44 -10.94
CA LYS A 79 -21.43 -3.13 -10.71
C LYS A 79 -20.19 -2.25 -11.01
N PRO A 80 -20.03 -1.63 -12.19
CA PRO A 80 -18.88 -0.77 -12.45
C PRO A 80 -18.86 0.49 -11.57
N LEU A 81 -20.02 1.07 -11.26
CA LEU A 81 -20.09 2.26 -10.39
C LEU A 81 -19.72 1.95 -8.94
N THR A 82 -20.16 0.82 -8.41
CA THR A 82 -19.79 0.35 -7.07
C THR A 82 -18.35 -0.11 -7.01
N THR A 83 -17.80 -0.65 -8.10
CA THR A 83 -16.35 -0.88 -8.22
C THR A 83 -15.61 0.44 -8.11
N ILE A 84 -15.94 1.46 -8.92
CA ILE A 84 -15.29 2.79 -8.89
C ILE A 84 -15.44 3.48 -7.52
N ALA A 85 -16.62 3.45 -6.93
CA ALA A 85 -16.90 4.06 -5.62
C ALA A 85 -16.17 3.36 -4.46
N ASN A 86 -15.84 2.07 -4.61
CA ASN A 86 -15.01 1.31 -3.67
C ASN A 86 -13.53 1.20 -4.14
N GLU A 87 -13.18 1.80 -5.28
CA GLU A 87 -11.83 1.94 -5.81
C GLU A 87 -11.10 3.28 -5.53
N PRO A 88 -11.54 4.20 -4.65
CA PRO A 88 -10.65 5.26 -4.16
C PRO A 88 -9.55 4.70 -3.25
N LEU A 89 -9.26 3.39 -3.31
CA LEU A 89 -8.21 2.65 -2.61
C LEU A 89 -6.90 3.43 -2.54
N LYS A 90 -6.51 4.15 -3.60
CA LYS A 90 -5.34 5.03 -3.52
C LYS A 90 -5.50 6.09 -2.44
N ALA A 91 -6.58 6.87 -2.46
CA ALA A 91 -6.81 7.94 -1.49
C ALA A 91 -6.96 7.39 -0.06
N VAL A 92 -7.76 6.34 0.14
CA VAL A 92 -7.98 5.74 1.47
C VAL A 92 -6.70 5.14 2.02
N CYS A 93 -5.96 4.34 1.23
CA CYS A 93 -4.71 3.75 1.69
C CYS A 93 -3.63 4.81 1.88
N HIS A 94 -3.51 5.80 0.98
CA HIS A 94 -2.45 6.80 1.07
C HIS A 94 -2.69 7.83 2.16
N ASP A 95 -3.92 8.05 2.63
CA ASP A 95 -4.18 8.95 3.74
C ASP A 95 -3.42 8.50 5.00
N CYS A 96 -3.66 7.27 5.46
CA CYS A 96 -2.98 6.75 6.65
C CYS A 96 -1.52 6.35 6.40
N HIS A 97 -1.21 5.76 5.23
CA HIS A 97 0.12 5.22 4.96
C HIS A 97 1.09 6.24 4.35
N VAL A 98 0.65 7.17 3.49
CA VAL A 98 1.60 8.08 2.78
C VAL A 98 1.57 9.48 3.37
N THR A 99 0.38 10.01 3.64
CA THR A 99 0.19 11.37 4.16
C THR A 99 0.48 11.42 5.66
N GLU A 100 -0.21 10.60 6.46
CA GLU A 100 -0.07 10.60 7.92
C GLU A 100 1.06 9.68 8.41
N GLN A 101 1.46 8.70 7.58
CA GLN A 101 2.51 7.71 7.88
C GLN A 101 2.32 6.97 9.21
N ARG A 102 1.05 6.68 9.57
CA ARG A 102 0.68 5.90 10.77
C ARG A 102 0.92 4.40 10.60
N GLY A 103 0.97 3.93 9.35
CA GLY A 103 1.24 2.54 9.00
C GLY A 103 2.49 2.37 8.12
N PRO A 104 2.80 1.13 7.69
CA PRO A 104 3.90 0.87 6.77
C PRO A 104 3.70 1.61 5.45
N TRP A 105 4.62 2.51 5.12
CA TRP A 105 4.45 3.49 4.04
C TRP A 105 5.31 3.20 2.80
N ARG A 106 6.20 2.20 2.91
CA ARG A 106 7.05 1.79 1.78
C ARG A 106 6.18 1.18 0.70
N CYS A 107 6.20 1.80 -0.49
CA CYS A 107 5.32 1.43 -1.60
C CYS A 107 5.40 -0.06 -1.95
N ASN A 108 6.58 -0.68 -1.83
CA ASN A 108 6.81 -2.08 -2.16
C ASN A 108 6.24 -3.11 -1.15
N LEU A 109 5.70 -2.67 -0.02
CA LEU A 109 5.00 -3.55 0.92
C LEU A 109 3.58 -3.89 0.46
N CYS A 110 3.01 -2.97 -0.32
CA CYS A 110 1.69 -3.08 -0.90
C CYS A 110 1.80 -3.39 -2.40
N HIS A 111 2.64 -2.68 -3.14
CA HIS A 111 2.88 -2.90 -4.57
C HIS A 111 3.97 -3.95 -4.79
N ASP A 112 3.57 -5.22 -4.92
CA ASP A 112 4.49 -6.34 -5.13
C ASP A 112 5.36 -6.16 -6.41
N ASP A 113 4.78 -5.56 -7.45
CA ASP A 113 5.50 -5.11 -8.64
C ASP A 113 5.60 -3.58 -8.68
N LYS A 114 6.71 -3.07 -8.12
CA LYS A 114 7.00 -1.63 -8.11
C LYS A 114 7.13 -1.00 -9.50
N THR A 115 7.38 -1.78 -10.55
CA THR A 115 7.53 -1.21 -11.91
C THR A 115 6.20 -0.67 -12.45
N LYS A 116 5.07 -1.15 -11.91
CA LYS A 116 3.73 -0.66 -12.27
C LYS A 116 3.42 0.74 -11.74
N ILE A 117 4.16 1.21 -10.74
CA ILE A 117 4.00 2.53 -10.12
C ILE A 117 5.15 3.49 -10.45
N TRP A 118 6.15 3.02 -11.20
CA TRP A 118 7.25 3.87 -11.60
C TRP A 118 6.79 4.93 -12.60
N PRO A 119 7.26 6.18 -12.44
CA PRO A 119 7.08 7.17 -13.48
C PRO A 119 7.71 6.71 -14.81
N GLU A 120 7.19 7.24 -15.91
CA GLU A 120 7.60 6.87 -17.28
C GLU A 120 9.10 7.10 -17.54
N ASP A 121 9.74 8.03 -16.83
CA ASP A 121 11.16 8.36 -16.95
C ASP A 121 12.07 7.46 -16.08
N HIS A 122 11.52 6.66 -15.16
CA HIS A 122 12.26 5.74 -14.29
C HIS A 122 12.65 4.43 -15.00
N ARG A 123 13.12 4.57 -16.24
CA ARG A 123 13.58 3.47 -17.09
C ARG A 123 15.09 3.26 -16.95
N PHE A 124 15.65 2.43 -17.82
CA PHE A 124 17.06 2.01 -17.77
C PHE A 124 18.03 3.21 -17.64
N GLY A 125 18.94 3.15 -16.66
CA GLY A 125 19.97 4.17 -16.44
C GLY A 125 19.52 5.40 -15.64
N TYR A 126 18.26 5.44 -15.16
CA TYR A 126 17.78 6.59 -14.37
C TYR A 126 18.68 6.90 -13.17
N VAL A 127 19.11 5.87 -12.43
CA VAL A 127 19.99 6.05 -11.26
C VAL A 127 21.27 6.80 -11.59
N ASP A 128 21.82 6.63 -12.80
CA ASP A 128 23.06 7.28 -13.22
C ASP A 128 22.86 8.73 -13.69
N HIS A 129 21.62 9.11 -14.01
CA HIS A 129 21.30 10.38 -14.68
C HIS A 129 20.23 11.22 -13.96
N HIS A 130 19.68 10.74 -12.84
CA HIS A 130 18.62 11.40 -12.09
C HIS A 130 19.03 12.79 -11.55
N GLY A 131 20.32 13.08 -11.46
CA GLY A 131 20.83 14.34 -10.89
C GLY A 131 20.31 15.61 -11.59
N GLU A 132 19.96 15.55 -12.87
CA GLU A 132 19.31 16.69 -13.55
C GLU A 132 17.84 16.85 -13.12
N ALA A 133 17.10 15.74 -13.03
CA ALA A 133 15.72 15.75 -12.54
C ALA A 133 15.66 16.24 -11.09
N ALA A 134 16.52 15.70 -10.22
CA ALA A 134 16.61 16.10 -8.81
C ALA A 134 16.98 17.59 -8.63
N ARG A 135 17.85 18.14 -9.49
CA ARG A 135 18.16 19.59 -9.47
C ARG A 135 16.99 20.46 -9.89
N ARG A 136 16.11 19.95 -10.75
CA ARG A 136 14.95 20.68 -11.26
C ARG A 136 13.81 20.66 -10.25
N ASP A 137 13.55 19.49 -9.66
CA ASP A 137 12.52 19.29 -8.64
C ASP A 137 12.83 18.08 -7.75
N GLU A 138 13.54 18.31 -6.65
CA GLU A 138 13.78 17.29 -5.62
C GLU A 138 12.49 16.91 -4.87
N ALA A 139 11.52 17.83 -4.78
CA ALA A 139 10.29 17.61 -4.02
C ALA A 139 9.40 16.56 -4.70
N ALA A 140 9.37 16.54 -6.04
CA ALA A 140 8.69 15.50 -6.81
C ALA A 140 9.21 14.08 -6.46
N CYS A 141 10.51 13.93 -6.19
CA CYS A 141 11.07 12.64 -5.78
C CYS A 141 10.48 12.16 -4.44
N LYS A 142 10.18 13.09 -3.54
CA LYS A 142 9.65 12.83 -2.18
C LYS A 142 8.17 12.46 -2.19
N GLU A 143 7.48 12.52 -3.32
CA GLU A 143 6.11 11.98 -3.42
C GLU A 143 6.08 10.45 -3.33
N CYS A 144 7.17 9.80 -3.76
CA CYS A 144 7.32 8.34 -3.73
C CYS A 144 8.47 7.88 -2.82
N HIS A 145 9.58 8.61 -2.80
CA HIS A 145 10.75 8.31 -1.98
C HIS A 145 10.69 9.06 -0.64
N LEU A 146 9.79 8.61 0.24
CA LEU A 146 9.51 9.27 1.53
C LEU A 146 10.70 9.25 2.50
N ASP A 147 11.59 8.26 2.39
CA ASP A 147 12.75 8.07 3.25
C ASP A 147 13.94 8.91 2.82
N LEU A 148 14.51 9.74 3.70
CA LEU A 148 15.78 10.42 3.43
C LEU A 148 16.94 9.43 3.21
N ALA A 149 16.85 8.23 3.78
CA ALA A 149 17.81 7.15 3.52
C ALA A 149 17.87 6.77 2.03
N PHE A 150 16.80 6.99 1.26
CA PHE A 150 16.81 6.72 -0.18
C PHE A 150 17.92 7.50 -0.90
N CYS A 151 18.03 8.80 -0.64
CA CYS A 151 19.04 9.66 -1.23
C CYS A 151 20.42 9.38 -0.62
N THR A 152 20.49 9.38 0.72
CA THR A 152 21.78 9.34 1.44
C THR A 152 22.49 7.99 1.32
N ASN A 153 21.76 6.89 1.10
CA ASN A 153 22.35 5.56 0.91
C ASN A 153 23.31 5.48 -0.27
N CYS A 154 23.16 6.31 -1.30
CA CYS A 154 24.13 6.37 -2.40
C CYS A 154 24.97 7.63 -2.33
N HIS A 155 24.41 8.78 -1.97
CA HIS A 155 25.16 10.04 -1.97
C HIS A 155 26.24 10.14 -0.89
N PHE A 156 26.14 9.35 0.19
CA PHE A 156 27.14 9.34 1.26
C PHE A 156 28.09 8.13 1.21
N ARG A 157 27.85 7.16 0.32
CA ARG A 157 28.79 6.04 0.18
C ARG A 157 30.00 6.47 -0.62
N ARG A 158 31.13 5.83 -0.31
CA ARG A 158 32.44 6.14 -0.90
C ARG A 158 32.65 5.48 -2.27
N ASP A 159 31.98 4.37 -2.53
CA ASP A 159 32.06 3.56 -3.75
C ASP A 159 31.25 4.12 -4.92
N THR A 160 30.27 4.98 -4.64
CA THR A 160 29.43 5.69 -5.62
C THR A 160 29.93 7.10 -5.95
N MET A 161 31.07 7.54 -5.38
CA MET A 161 31.67 8.88 -5.51
C MET A 161 32.30 9.18 -6.89
N GLY A 162 31.65 8.84 -7.99
CA GLY A 162 32.11 9.28 -9.33
C GLY A 162 32.06 10.81 -9.46
N THR A 163 30.97 11.42 -8.97
CA THR A 163 30.78 12.87 -8.85
C THR A 163 30.25 13.13 -7.45
N GLY A 164 31.12 13.58 -6.52
CA GLY A 164 30.69 13.91 -5.16
C GLY A 164 29.48 14.86 -5.16
N TYR A 165 28.63 14.77 -4.13
CA TYR A 165 27.42 15.62 -4.00
C TYR A 165 27.74 17.12 -4.04
N HIS A 166 28.96 17.48 -3.64
CA HIS A 166 29.48 18.83 -3.74
C HIS A 166 30.40 18.99 -4.96
N PRO A 167 30.34 20.15 -5.65
CA PRO A 167 31.26 20.44 -6.73
C PRO A 167 32.71 20.49 -6.23
N LEU A 168 33.66 20.34 -7.16
CA LEU A 168 35.07 20.55 -6.85
C LEU A 168 35.29 21.95 -6.26
N GLY A 169 36.13 22.05 -5.22
CA GLY A 169 36.39 23.33 -4.53
C GLY A 169 35.28 23.78 -3.57
N TYR A 170 34.26 22.97 -3.30
CA TYR A 170 33.16 23.34 -2.41
C TYR A 170 33.60 23.87 -1.04
N ARG A 171 34.63 23.29 -0.41
CA ARG A 171 35.13 23.79 0.88
C ARG A 171 35.49 25.29 0.84
N THR A 172 35.96 25.79 -0.29
CA THR A 172 36.32 27.20 -0.48
C THR A 172 35.12 28.05 -0.90
N LEU A 173 34.17 27.49 -1.65
CA LEU A 173 33.08 28.23 -2.28
C LEU A 173 31.74 28.14 -1.54
N HIS A 174 31.58 27.21 -0.58
CA HIS A 174 30.30 26.96 0.09
C HIS A 174 29.76 28.18 0.84
N GLY A 175 30.63 29.10 1.27
CA GLY A 175 30.23 30.36 1.89
C GLY A 175 29.35 31.24 0.99
N LEU A 176 29.42 31.10 -0.34
CA LEU A 176 28.49 31.75 -1.26
C LEU A 176 27.09 31.10 -1.20
N GLY A 177 27.02 29.77 -1.15
CA GLY A 177 25.76 29.03 -1.06
C GLY A 177 25.04 29.26 0.27
N VAL A 178 25.79 29.27 1.38
CA VAL A 178 25.27 29.59 2.74
C VAL A 178 24.63 30.98 2.79
N ARG A 179 25.09 31.95 1.98
CA ARG A 179 24.48 33.29 1.93
C ARG A 179 23.14 33.33 1.18
N VAL A 180 22.89 32.34 0.32
CA VAL A 180 21.66 32.24 -0.47
C VAL A 180 20.61 31.46 0.31
N ASP A 181 20.97 30.26 0.78
CA ASP A 181 20.08 29.41 1.58
C ASP A 181 20.89 28.49 2.51
N THR A 182 20.80 28.75 3.81
CA THR A 182 21.44 27.91 4.84
C THR A 182 20.66 26.63 5.11
N LEU A 183 19.34 26.62 4.83
CA LEU A 183 18.45 25.51 5.13
C LEU A 183 18.73 24.29 4.25
N ASP A 184 19.24 24.53 3.03
CA ASP A 184 19.59 23.49 2.07
C ASP A 184 20.69 22.54 2.61
N CYS A 185 21.65 23.09 3.36
CA CYS A 185 22.68 22.30 4.05
C CYS A 185 22.08 21.43 5.17
N GLY A 186 21.07 21.98 5.85
CA GLY A 186 20.33 21.34 6.95
C GLY A 186 19.60 20.06 6.56
N ARG A 187 19.36 19.85 5.26
CA ARG A 187 18.72 18.64 4.71
C ARG A 187 19.57 17.38 4.90
N CYS A 188 20.90 17.55 4.92
CA CYS A 188 21.87 16.46 4.94
C CYS A 188 22.85 16.57 6.12
N HIS A 189 23.16 17.79 6.54
CA HIS A 189 24.11 18.07 7.61
C HIS A 189 23.38 18.71 8.80
N ASN A 190 23.76 18.32 10.01
CA ASN A 190 23.31 19.01 11.20
C ASN A 190 24.21 20.20 11.56
N GLN A 191 23.76 21.03 12.49
CA GLN A 191 24.47 22.21 12.95
C GLN A 191 25.89 21.92 13.49
N ILE A 192 26.10 20.77 14.13
CA ILE A 192 27.40 20.36 14.69
C ILE A 192 28.46 20.21 13.59
N TYR A 193 28.06 19.81 12.38
CA TYR A 193 28.96 19.69 11.23
C TYR A 193 29.61 21.04 10.89
N CYS A 194 28.81 22.11 10.84
CA CYS A 194 29.28 23.47 10.60
C CYS A 194 30.23 23.92 11.71
N GLU A 195 29.83 23.71 12.97
CA GLU A 195 30.60 24.11 14.15
C GLU A 195 31.96 23.42 14.22
N THR A 196 32.04 22.14 13.85
CA THR A 196 33.29 21.38 13.91
C THR A 196 34.40 22.02 13.08
N CYS A 197 34.07 22.57 11.90
CA CYS A 197 35.04 23.27 11.06
C CYS A 197 35.19 24.73 11.49
N HIS A 198 34.08 25.45 11.68
CA HIS A 198 34.09 26.88 11.97
C HIS A 198 34.55 27.23 13.40
N ALA A 199 34.51 26.30 14.34
CA ALA A 199 35.12 26.48 15.67
C ALA A 199 36.65 26.51 15.58
N ARG A 200 37.25 25.82 14.59
CA ARG A 200 38.70 25.79 14.37
C ARG A 200 39.21 27.01 13.60
N THR A 201 38.36 27.64 12.79
CA THR A 201 38.73 28.83 11.99
C THR A 201 38.51 30.15 12.71
N ARG A 202 38.02 30.17 13.96
CA ARG A 202 37.81 31.40 14.76
C ARG A 202 39.09 31.99 15.37
N PHE A 203 40.25 31.38 15.14
CA PHE A 203 41.55 31.80 15.71
C PHE A 203 42.69 31.93 14.68
N GLN A 204 42.40 32.33 13.44
CA GLN A 204 43.42 32.74 12.47
C GLN A 204 43.01 34.03 11.79
#